data_AF-A0AB73HBE1-F1
#
_entry.id   AF-A0AB73HBE1-F1
#
_cell.length_a   1.000
_cell.length_b   1.000
_cell.length_c   1.000
_cell.angle_alpha   90.00
_cell.angle_beta   90.00
_cell.angle_gamma   90.00
#
_symmetry.space_group_name_H-M   'P 1'
#
loop_
_entity.id
_entity.type
_entity.pdbx_description
1 polymer ?
#
loop_
_entity_poly.entity_id
_entity_poly.type
_entity_poly.pdbx_seq_one_letter_code
_entity_poly.pdbx_strand_id
1 'polypeptide(L)'
;MKKLFDETNEFENKYYRTIWYGYIENEFEPELSTTIKQLIQSDLTEKTANPIEAAHWVFYSGAQAGDAIGDKVRSSIMVRHRDNEFVVHYNMSDFQFVTVFDVATNFKNQLEQDLNK
;
A
#
# COMPACT_ATOMS: atom_id res chain seq x y z
N MET A 1 5.58 10.83 2.78
CA MET A 1 4.16 10.45 2.73
C MET A 1 3.46 10.86 4.03
N LYS A 2 2.21 11.32 3.98
CA LYS A 2 1.38 11.73 5.11
C LYS A 2 0.44 10.59 5.53
N LYS A 3 0.42 10.25 6.82
CA LYS A 3 -0.58 9.35 7.42
C LYS A 3 -1.94 10.06 7.41
N LEU A 4 -2.93 9.44 6.79
CA LEU A 4 -4.30 9.95 6.67
C LEU A 4 -5.18 9.39 7.79
N PHE A 5 -5.16 8.06 7.93
CA PHE A 5 -5.96 7.32 8.90
C PHE A 5 -5.17 6.10 9.39
N ASP A 6 -5.48 5.63 10.60
CA ASP A 6 -4.89 4.46 11.23
C ASP A 6 -5.98 3.84 12.10
N GLU A 7 -6.61 2.80 11.59
CA GLU A 7 -7.79 2.20 12.20
C GLU A 7 -7.55 0.74 12.52
N THR A 8 -8.03 0.30 13.67
CA THR A 8 -8.05 -1.11 14.04
C THR A 8 -9.49 -1.54 14.22
N ASN A 9 -9.91 -2.53 13.43
CA ASN A 9 -11.26 -3.06 13.44
C ASN A 9 -11.27 -4.48 14.01
N GLU A 10 -12.32 -4.81 14.76
CA GLU A 10 -12.54 -6.15 15.30
C GLU A 10 -13.53 -6.92 14.43
N PHE A 11 -13.20 -8.17 14.09
CA PHE A 11 -14.10 -9.10 13.41
C PHE A 11 -13.85 -10.51 13.94
N GLU A 12 -14.92 -11.19 14.40
CA GLU A 12 -14.83 -12.54 15.00
C GLU A 12 -13.77 -12.66 16.12
N ASN A 13 -13.68 -11.66 17.00
CA ASN A 13 -12.68 -11.54 18.08
C ASN A 13 -11.22 -11.45 17.60
N LYS A 14 -10.99 -11.09 16.34
CA LYS A 14 -9.66 -10.82 15.77
C LYS A 14 -9.55 -9.36 15.38
N TYR A 15 -8.32 -8.82 15.45
CA TYR A 15 -8.06 -7.42 15.17
C TYR A 15 -7.31 -7.24 13.86
N TYR A 16 -7.81 -6.32 13.04
CA TYR A 16 -7.27 -5.99 11.72
C TYR A 16 -6.93 -4.51 11.68
N ARG A 17 -5.66 -4.18 11.50
CA ARG A 17 -5.19 -2.79 11.39
C ARG A 17 -5.12 -2.39 9.93
N THR A 18 -5.63 -1.22 9.58
CA THR A 18 -5.44 -0.62 8.26
C THR A 18 -4.91 0.79 8.44
N ILE A 19 -3.83 1.12 7.74
CA ILE A 19 -3.20 2.43 7.78
C ILE A 19 -3.21 3.01 6.36
N TRP A 20 -3.73 4.21 6.22
CA TRP A 20 -3.82 4.88 4.94
C TRP A 20 -2.84 6.03 4.89
N TYR A 21 -2.10 6.08 3.78
CA TYR A 21 -1.10 7.09 3.49
C TYR A 21 -1.44 7.77 2.17
N GLY A 22 -1.17 9.07 2.09
CA GLY A 22 -1.18 9.84 0.85
C GLY A 22 -0.19 10.99 0.96
N TYR A 23 0.18 11.71 -0.08
CA TYR A 23 0.02 11.44 -1.49
C TYR A 23 1.40 11.04 -2.00
N ILE A 24 1.53 9.88 -2.65
CA ILE A 24 2.81 9.46 -3.24
C ILE A 24 3.11 10.35 -4.45
N GLU A 25 4.34 10.84 -4.52
CA GLU A 25 4.91 11.47 -5.70
C GLU A 25 5.96 10.54 -6.31
N ASN A 26 6.22 10.69 -7.62
CA ASN A 26 7.18 9.89 -8.37
C ASN A 26 6.96 8.38 -8.20
N GLU A 27 5.73 7.98 -8.54
CA GLU A 27 5.31 6.59 -8.54
C GLU A 27 6.28 5.77 -9.40
N PHE A 28 6.79 4.66 -8.84
CA PHE A 28 7.80 3.74 -9.41
C PHE A 28 9.29 4.08 -9.23
N GLU A 29 9.65 5.24 -8.65
CA GLU A 29 11.05 5.50 -8.33
C GLU A 29 11.58 4.54 -7.24
N PRO A 30 12.84 4.06 -7.33
CA PRO A 30 13.40 3.11 -6.36
C PRO A 30 13.35 3.59 -4.90
N GLU A 31 13.48 4.90 -4.68
CA GLU A 31 13.43 5.55 -3.36
C GLU A 31 12.08 5.36 -2.68
N LEU A 32 11.00 5.21 -3.46
CA LEU A 32 9.67 4.98 -2.93
C LEU A 32 9.59 3.62 -2.22
N SER A 33 10.17 2.56 -2.81
CA SER A 33 10.20 1.22 -2.20
C SER A 33 10.89 1.25 -0.84
N THR A 34 12.05 1.92 -0.78
CA THR A 34 12.79 2.11 0.48
C THR A 34 11.97 2.86 1.52
N THR A 35 11.29 3.94 1.10
CA THR A 35 10.45 4.75 1.98
C THR A 35 9.26 3.93 2.52
N ILE A 36 8.58 3.16 1.68
CA ILE A 36 7.48 2.27 2.09
C ILE A 36 7.97 1.24 3.09
N LYS A 37 9.11 0.56 2.82
CA LYS A 37 9.68 -0.44 3.71
C LYS A 37 9.99 0.13 5.10
N GLN A 38 10.68 1.27 5.16
CA GLN A 38 11.02 1.92 6.43
C GLN A 38 9.78 2.30 7.24
N LEU A 39 8.76 2.81 6.57
CA LEU A 39 7.51 3.23 7.19
C LEU A 39 6.71 2.04 7.73
N ILE A 40 6.60 0.95 6.96
CA ILE A 40 5.96 -0.30 7.41
C ILE A 40 6.69 -0.87 8.62
N GLN A 41 8.02 -0.93 8.58
CA GLN A 41 8.83 -1.39 9.70
C GLN A 41 8.61 -0.53 10.95
N SER A 42 8.57 0.79 10.80
CA SER A 42 8.25 1.71 11.90
C SER A 42 6.87 1.41 12.50
N ASP A 43 5.83 1.34 11.68
CA ASP A 43 4.46 1.08 12.14
C ASP A 43 4.32 -0.29 12.84
N LEU A 44 5.10 -1.30 12.42
CA LEU A 44 5.13 -2.62 13.04
C LEU A 44 5.83 -2.63 14.40
N THR A 45 6.74 -1.69 14.68
CA THR A 45 7.36 -1.57 16.01
C THR A 45 6.48 -0.84 17.02
N GLU A 46 5.43 -0.16 16.57
CA GLU A 46 4.50 0.54 17.47
C GLU A 46 3.72 -0.48 18.32
N LYS A 47 3.59 -0.20 19.61
CA LYS A 47 2.79 -1.04 20.50
C LYS A 47 1.31 -0.87 20.19
N THR A 48 0.64 -1.95 19.84
CA THR A 48 -0.81 -2.00 19.70
C THR A 48 -1.46 -2.47 20.99
N ALA A 49 -2.66 -1.95 21.29
CA ALA A 49 -3.42 -2.38 22.47
C ALA A 49 -3.88 -3.84 22.38
N ASN A 50 -4.12 -4.32 21.14
CA ASN A 50 -4.60 -5.65 20.83
C ASN A 50 -3.62 -6.39 19.90
N PRO A 51 -3.55 -7.73 19.93
CA PRO A 51 -2.78 -8.52 18.98
C PRO A 51 -3.40 -8.41 17.58
N ILE A 52 -2.64 -7.91 16.62
CA ILE A 52 -3.10 -7.72 15.24
C ILE A 52 -2.93 -9.02 14.46
N GLU A 53 -4.02 -9.55 13.90
CA GLU A 53 -4.03 -10.74 13.05
C GLU A 53 -3.47 -10.44 11.66
N ALA A 54 -3.88 -9.31 11.08
CA ALA A 54 -3.34 -8.81 9.82
C ALA A 54 -3.32 -7.28 9.81
N ALA A 55 -2.27 -6.74 9.20
CA ALA A 55 -2.10 -5.31 8.99
C ALA A 55 -2.10 -4.99 7.50
N HIS A 56 -2.71 -3.88 7.14
CA HIS A 56 -2.77 -3.38 5.76
C HIS A 56 -2.26 -1.95 5.71
N TRP A 57 -1.45 -1.65 4.71
CA TRP A 57 -1.03 -0.30 4.37
C TRP A 57 -1.55 0.03 3.00
N VAL A 58 -2.26 1.14 2.86
CA VAL A 58 -2.75 1.63 1.57
C VAL A 58 -2.12 2.98 1.30
N PHE A 59 -1.33 3.06 0.23
CA PHE A 59 -0.64 4.27 -0.18
C PHE A 59 -1.28 4.82 -1.45
N TYR A 60 -1.91 5.98 -1.37
CA TYR A 60 -2.58 6.63 -2.50
C TYR A 60 -1.63 7.54 -3.29
N SER A 61 -1.69 7.45 -4.62
CA SER A 61 -0.97 8.34 -5.52
C SER A 61 -1.49 9.78 -5.45
N GLY A 62 -0.58 10.74 -5.54
CA GLY A 62 -0.89 12.16 -5.70
C GLY A 62 -1.43 12.50 -7.09
N ALA A 63 -1.12 11.69 -8.10
CA ALA A 63 -1.71 11.81 -9.42
C ALA A 63 -3.17 11.34 -9.42
N GLN A 64 -4.01 11.99 -10.23
CA GLN A 64 -5.35 11.51 -10.57
C GLN A 64 -5.36 11.18 -12.05
N ALA A 65 -5.89 10.01 -12.39
CA ALA A 65 -6.23 9.67 -13.76
C ALA A 65 -7.73 9.84 -13.96
N GLY A 66 -8.12 10.45 -15.08
CA GLY A 66 -9.49 10.38 -15.55
C GLY A 66 -9.76 8.97 -16.10
N ASP A 67 -10.88 8.37 -15.74
CA ASP A 67 -11.37 7.19 -16.42
C ASP A 67 -12.26 7.56 -17.62
N ALA A 68 -12.69 6.54 -18.38
CA ALA A 68 -13.49 6.73 -19.59
C ALA A 68 -14.90 7.33 -19.33
N ILE A 69 -15.36 7.37 -18.07
CA ILE A 69 -16.70 7.82 -17.66
C ILE A 69 -16.65 9.20 -16.98
N GLY A 70 -15.44 9.75 -16.78
CA GLY A 70 -15.22 11.10 -16.23
C GLY A 70 -14.94 11.11 -14.73
N ASP A 71 -14.85 9.95 -14.09
CA ASP A 71 -14.43 9.84 -12.70
C ASP A 71 -12.91 10.01 -12.61
N LYS A 72 -12.47 10.58 -11.48
CA LYS A 72 -11.04 10.77 -11.18
C LYS A 72 -10.60 9.74 -10.16
N VAL A 73 -9.86 8.76 -10.63
CA VAL A 73 -9.35 7.67 -9.80
C VAL A 73 -7.88 7.92 -9.46
N ARG A 74 -7.47 7.53 -8.26
CA ARG A 74 -6.07 7.50 -7.83
C ARG A 74 -5.61 6.05 -7.82
N SER A 75 -4.43 5.78 -8.38
CA SER A 75 -3.77 4.51 -8.14
C SER A 75 -3.40 4.38 -6.66
N SER A 76 -3.22 3.15 -6.21
CA SER A 76 -2.77 2.86 -4.85
C SER A 76 -1.88 1.63 -4.80
N ILE A 77 -0.87 1.66 -3.94
CA ILE A 77 -0.13 0.47 -3.52
C ILE A 77 -0.77 -0.01 -2.22
N MET A 78 -1.20 -1.27 -2.18
CA MET A 78 -1.67 -1.91 -0.96
C MET A 78 -0.65 -2.96 -0.53
N VAL A 79 -0.19 -2.90 0.71
CA VAL A 79 0.64 -3.95 1.33
C VAL A 79 -0.18 -4.61 2.42
N ARG A 80 -0.24 -5.95 2.41
CA ARG A 80 -0.86 -6.75 3.46
C ARG A 80 0.23 -7.55 4.17
N HIS A 81 0.25 -7.52 5.49
CA HIS A 81 1.06 -8.39 6.32
C HIS A 81 0.14 -9.33 7.12
N ARG A 82 0.33 -10.64 6.95
CA ARG A 82 -0.39 -11.68 7.69
C ARG A 82 0.46 -12.95 7.72
N ASP A 83 0.44 -13.69 8.82
CA ASP A 83 1.16 -14.96 8.95
C ASP A 83 2.66 -14.85 8.61
N ASN A 84 3.27 -13.70 8.98
CA ASN A 84 4.66 -13.34 8.71
C ASN A 84 5.03 -13.26 7.20
N GLU A 85 4.03 -13.04 6.36
CA GLU A 85 4.17 -12.86 4.91
C GLU A 85 3.62 -11.49 4.49
N PHE A 86 4.38 -10.79 3.65
CA PHE A 86 3.94 -9.57 2.98
C PHE A 86 3.45 -9.87 1.57
N VAL A 87 2.27 -9.37 1.22
CA VAL A 87 1.72 -9.40 -0.14
C VAL A 87 1.46 -7.98 -0.59
N VAL A 88 1.88 -7.65 -1.81
CA VAL A 88 1.72 -6.31 -2.38
C VAL A 88 0.70 -6.38 -3.52
N HIS A 89 -0.21 -5.40 -3.57
CA HIS A 89 -1.11 -5.17 -4.67
C HIS A 89 -0.92 -3.76 -5.21
N TYR A 90 -1.08 -3.61 -6.52
CA TYR A 90 -1.12 -2.30 -7.17
C TYR A 90 -2.48 -2.14 -7.82
N ASN A 91 -3.26 -1.18 -7.34
CA ASN A 91 -4.60 -0.89 -7.84
C ASN A 91 -4.54 0.35 -8.73
N MET A 92 -5.14 0.31 -9.91
CA MET A 92 -5.23 1.43 -10.85
C MET A 92 -6.44 1.26 -11.76
N SER A 93 -6.77 2.30 -12.55
CA SER A 93 -7.80 2.18 -13.59
C SER A 93 -7.31 1.31 -14.75
N ASP A 94 -8.28 0.77 -15.51
CA ASP A 94 -8.04 -0.02 -16.72
C ASP A 94 -7.30 0.77 -17.81
N PHE A 95 -7.56 2.08 -17.92
CA PHE A 95 -6.86 2.95 -18.85
C PHE A 95 -5.37 3.08 -18.48
N GLN A 96 -5.05 3.29 -17.21
CA GLN A 96 -3.67 3.34 -16.74
C GLN A 96 -2.97 1.99 -16.91
N PHE A 97 -3.68 0.90 -16.64
CA PHE A 97 -3.15 -0.47 -16.74
C PHE A 97 -2.41 -0.72 -18.05
N VAL A 98 -3.00 -0.36 -19.19
CA VAL A 98 -2.37 -0.60 -20.52
C VAL A 98 -1.04 0.15 -20.68
N THR A 99 -0.85 1.27 -19.99
CA THR A 99 0.31 2.15 -20.17
C THR A 99 1.44 1.92 -19.18
N VAL A 100 1.16 1.39 -17.99
CA VAL A 100 2.17 1.22 -16.92
C VAL A 100 2.32 -0.21 -16.43
N PHE A 101 1.66 -1.19 -17.06
CA PHE A 101 1.61 -2.59 -16.61
C PHE A 101 2.98 -3.15 -16.21
N ASP A 102 3.97 -3.06 -17.11
CA ASP A 102 5.29 -3.67 -16.89
C ASP A 102 6.03 -3.00 -15.72
N VAL A 103 6.02 -1.66 -15.68
CA VAL A 103 6.69 -0.88 -14.63
C VAL A 103 6.03 -1.12 -13.28
N ALA A 104 4.69 -1.11 -13.22
CA ALA A 104 3.94 -1.37 -12.00
C ALA A 104 4.13 -2.79 -11.50
N THR A 105 4.17 -3.78 -12.40
CA THR A 105 4.39 -5.19 -12.05
C THR A 105 5.80 -5.40 -11.49
N ASN A 106 6.82 -4.82 -12.14
CA ASN A 106 8.20 -4.89 -11.67
C ASN A 106 8.36 -4.23 -10.31
N PHE A 107 7.82 -3.02 -10.14
CA PHE A 107 7.85 -2.31 -8.85
C PHE A 107 7.16 -3.12 -7.74
N LYS A 108 5.95 -3.61 -8.00
CA LYS A 108 5.17 -4.42 -7.06
C LYS A 108 5.94 -5.67 -6.62
N ASN A 109 6.49 -6.43 -7.57
CA ASN A 109 7.23 -7.65 -7.28
C ASN A 109 8.53 -7.36 -6.51
N GLN A 110 9.24 -6.28 -6.86
CA GLN A 110 10.45 -5.88 -6.16
C GLN A 110 10.16 -5.49 -4.70
N LEU A 111 9.14 -4.66 -4.48
CA LEU A 111 8.72 -4.26 -3.14
C LEU A 111 8.30 -5.46 -2.28
N GLU A 112 7.54 -6.39 -2.85
CA GLU A 112 7.11 -7.62 -2.15
C GLU A 112 8.31 -8.48 -1.74
N GLN A 113 9.28 -8.68 -2.65
CA GLN A 113 10.51 -9.41 -2.34
C GLN A 113 11.31 -8.70 -1.25
N ASP A 114 11.43 -7.38 -1.30
CA ASP A 114 12.22 -6.63 -0.32
C ASP A 114 11.59 -6.57 1.06
N LEU A 115 10.26 -6.67 1.17
CA LEU A 115 9.55 -6.77 2.45
C LEU A 115 9.67 -8.15 3.09
N ASN A 116 9.78 -9.21 2.30
CA ASN A 116 9.91 -10.59 2.77
C ASN A 116 11.37 -11.05 2.97
N LYS A 117 12.35 -10.15 2.81
CA LYS A 117 13.77 -10.37 3.14
C LYS A 117 14.10 -9.86 4.53
#